data_AF-A0A4Y2U4I0-F1
#
_entry.id   AF-A0A4Y2U4I0-F1
#
_cell.length_a   1.000
_cell.length_b   1.000
_cell.length_c   1.000
_cell.angle_alpha   90.00
_cell.angle_beta   90.00
_cell.angle_gamma   90.00
#
_symmetry.space_group_name_H-M   'P 1'
#
loop_
_entity.id
_entity.type
_entity.pdbx_description
1 polymer ?
#
loop_
_entity_poly.entity_id
_entity_poly.type
_entity_poly.pdbx_seq_one_letter_code
_entity_poly.pdbx_strand_id
1 'polypeptide(L)'
;MYNPKRRRGLSPKLQQNWEGPYTIVKKLNDVIYRVQRSPNAKPKAFADDLALVIGGRTAREFEKNTNAALAKIASCLDSLKLTLSIQKCQAIIYRSILFQKFSKRNSTVLNRKPTFKIKNTTIKITDSLKILGITIDNKLTWTAHINTLYDRTLFLTSNFNRIIKTDWSVNKNLIKFWYNTVIEKALLYGASVWGGALNKYHVDRLHTIQRIFLLKFARGYRTTSTNVLNVLTGIPPLHITAKAEFLKFQIWVRRSGDYNDIINNVQLDHNILTNEAHESDVRWNIHDLSS
;
A
#
# COMPACT_ATOMS: atom_id res chain seq x y z
N MET A 1 14.37 11.90 6.61
CA MET A 1 14.49 11.50 5.20
C MET A 1 13.85 12.59 4.36
N TYR A 2 14.68 13.32 3.61
CA TYR A 2 14.27 14.52 2.88
C TYR A 2 14.65 14.33 1.41
N ASN A 3 13.77 14.74 0.50
CA ASN A 3 14.04 14.74 -0.93
C ASN A 3 13.73 16.16 -1.44
N PRO A 4 14.75 16.97 -1.73
CA PRO A 4 14.56 18.37 -2.11
C PRO A 4 13.85 18.55 -3.46
N LYS A 5 13.77 17.50 -4.31
CA LYS A 5 13.17 17.57 -5.66
C LYS A 5 11.93 16.69 -5.80
N ARG A 6 11.12 16.60 -4.75
CA ARG A 6 9.93 15.73 -4.72
C ARG A 6 8.92 16.09 -5.83
N ARG A 7 8.84 15.25 -6.87
CA ARG A 7 7.79 15.34 -7.91
C ARG A 7 6.50 14.69 -7.42
N ARG A 8 5.36 15.39 -7.50
CA ARG A 8 4.05 14.82 -7.11
C ARG A 8 3.70 13.66 -8.06
N GLY A 9 3.20 12.55 -7.50
CA GLY A 9 2.73 11.38 -8.27
C GLY A 9 3.69 10.19 -8.34
N LEU A 10 4.98 10.39 -8.07
CA LEU A 10 5.95 9.31 -7.94
C LEU A 10 6.11 8.93 -6.45
N SER A 11 6.16 7.63 -6.15
CA SER A 11 6.52 7.16 -4.81
C SER A 11 7.85 7.82 -4.41
N PRO A 12 7.99 8.32 -3.17
CA PRO A 12 9.22 8.95 -2.71
C PRO A 12 10.45 8.11 -3.12
N LYS A 13 10.35 6.77 -2.98
CA LYS A 13 11.37 5.73 -3.27
C LYS A 13 11.87 5.64 -4.70
N LEU A 14 11.17 6.26 -5.64
CA LEU A 14 11.43 6.16 -7.06
C LEU A 14 12.06 7.43 -7.65
N GLN A 15 12.34 8.43 -6.82
CA GLN A 15 12.93 9.69 -7.27
C GLN A 15 14.44 9.62 -7.21
N GLN A 16 15.11 10.06 -8.30
CA GLN A 16 16.55 9.90 -8.49
C GLN A 16 17.42 10.54 -7.39
N ASN A 17 16.92 11.56 -6.68
CA ASN A 17 17.72 12.32 -5.71
C ASN A 17 17.22 12.07 -4.30
N TRP A 18 17.66 10.95 -3.75
CA TRP A 18 17.42 10.61 -2.35
C TRP A 18 18.59 11.00 -1.47
N GLU A 19 18.34 11.76 -0.41
CA GLU A 19 19.31 11.97 0.67
C GLU A 19 19.03 10.98 1.80
N GLY A 20 19.79 9.89 1.77
CA GLY A 20 19.95 8.89 2.82
C GLY A 20 21.35 8.28 2.72
N PRO A 21 21.80 7.46 3.68
CA PRO A 21 23.16 6.89 3.66
C PRO A 21 23.44 5.92 2.51
N TYR A 22 22.50 5.74 1.58
CA TYR A 22 22.59 4.82 0.44
C TYR A 22 22.12 5.50 -0.84
N THR A 23 22.86 5.31 -1.93
CA THR A 23 22.56 5.76 -3.29
C THR A 23 21.96 4.60 -4.10
N ILE A 24 21.00 4.88 -4.99
CA ILE A 24 20.44 3.87 -5.90
C ILE A 24 21.39 3.75 -7.08
N VAL A 25 21.97 2.57 -7.27
CA VAL A 25 22.94 2.28 -8.34
C VAL A 25 22.24 1.80 -9.60
N LYS A 26 21.22 0.95 -9.44
CA LYS A 26 20.47 0.39 -10.57
C LYS A 26 19.06 0.01 -10.15
N LYS A 27 18.06 0.41 -10.93
CA LYS A 27 16.71 -0.15 -10.85
C LYS A 27 16.74 -1.47 -11.61
N LEU A 28 16.49 -2.59 -10.93
CA LEU A 28 16.42 -3.91 -11.56
C LEU A 28 15.01 -4.17 -12.08
N ASN A 29 14.00 -3.83 -11.29
CA ASN A 29 12.60 -3.84 -11.70
C ASN A 29 11.80 -2.84 -10.85
N ASP A 30 10.49 -2.69 -11.07
CA ASP A 30 9.62 -1.75 -10.34
C ASP A 30 9.61 -1.95 -8.82
N VAL A 31 9.94 -3.15 -8.35
CA VAL A 31 9.95 -3.50 -6.94
C VAL A 31 11.37 -3.73 -6.40
N ILE A 32 12.38 -3.89 -7.27
CA ILE A 32 13.73 -4.29 -6.89
C ILE A 32 14.75 -3.22 -7.27
N TYR A 33 15.43 -2.70 -6.25
CA TYR A 33 16.43 -1.64 -6.36
C TYR A 33 17.78 -2.14 -5.88
N ARG A 34 18.85 -1.83 -6.60
CA ARG A 34 20.22 -2.02 -6.13
C ARG A 34 20.70 -0.72 -5.51
N VAL A 35 21.05 -0.77 -4.22
CA VAL A 35 21.50 0.36 -3.42
C VAL A 35 22.91 0.15 -2.89
N GLN A 36 23.66 1.24 -2.73
CA GLN A 36 25.06 1.21 -2.31
C GLN A 36 25.38 2.35 -1.35
N ARG A 37 26.14 2.06 -0.30
CA ARG A 37 26.43 3.03 0.77
C ARG A 37 27.52 4.03 0.39
N SER A 38 28.52 3.57 -0.34
CA SER A 38 29.66 4.36 -0.84
C SER A 38 30.23 3.69 -2.10
N PRO A 39 30.96 4.39 -2.98
CA PRO A 39 31.47 3.84 -4.24
C PRO A 39 32.28 2.54 -4.10
N ASN A 40 32.90 2.32 -2.94
CA ASN A 40 33.72 1.13 -2.65
C ASN A 40 32.94 0.02 -1.89
N ALA A 41 31.71 0.28 -1.45
CA ALA A 41 30.89 -0.71 -0.75
C ALA A 41 30.17 -1.64 -1.72
N LYS A 42 30.10 -2.94 -1.43
CA LYS A 42 29.36 -3.89 -2.27
C LYS A 42 27.87 -3.49 -2.37
N PRO A 43 27.31 -3.38 -3.59
CA PRO A 43 25.91 -3.01 -3.77
C PRO A 43 24.98 -4.12 -3.25
N LYS A 44 23.89 -3.73 -2.59
CA LYS A 44 22.85 -4.64 -2.05
C LYS A 44 21.54 -4.44 -2.79
N ALA A 45 20.81 -5.50 -3.10
CA ALA A 45 19.46 -5.40 -3.64
C ALA A 45 18.44 -5.25 -2.50
N PHE A 46 17.40 -4.46 -2.71
CA PHE A 46 16.32 -4.19 -1.77
C PHE A 46 14.97 -4.29 -2.48
N ALA A 47 14.02 -4.98 -1.86
CA ALA A 47 12.63 -5.05 -2.28
C ALA A 47 11.75 -4.66 -1.09
N ASP A 48 10.70 -3.86 -1.34
CA ASP A 48 9.83 -3.32 -0.30
C ASP A 48 8.88 -4.41 0.25
N ASP A 49 7.89 -4.82 -0.55
CA ASP A 49 6.91 -5.85 -0.21
C ASP A 49 6.59 -6.63 -1.49
N LEU A 50 6.70 -7.97 -1.46
CA LEU A 50 6.29 -8.85 -2.56
C LEU A 50 4.97 -9.54 -2.20
N ALA A 51 4.00 -9.48 -3.11
CA ALA A 51 2.73 -10.20 -2.98
C ALA A 51 2.64 -11.29 -4.06
N LEU A 52 2.24 -12.49 -3.64
CA LEU A 52 2.04 -13.63 -4.54
C LEU A 52 0.57 -14.04 -4.48
N VAL A 53 -0.10 -14.04 -5.62
CA VAL A 53 -1.51 -14.44 -5.76
C VAL A 53 -1.57 -15.72 -6.58
N ILE A 54 -2.10 -16.79 -5.98
CA ILE A 54 -2.21 -18.10 -6.62
C ILE A 54 -3.63 -18.60 -6.44
N GLY A 55 -4.20 -19.17 -7.50
CA GLY A 55 -5.48 -19.86 -7.49
C GLY A 55 -5.31 -21.37 -7.59
N GLY A 56 -6.31 -22.11 -7.11
CA GLY A 56 -6.42 -23.55 -7.31
C GLY A 56 -7.87 -24.00 -7.14
N ARG A 57 -8.29 -25.06 -7.86
CA ARG A 57 -9.68 -25.56 -7.79
C ARG A 57 -9.89 -26.40 -6.53
N THR A 58 -8.84 -27.08 -6.06
CA THR A 58 -8.85 -27.88 -4.83
C THR A 58 -7.79 -27.41 -3.85
N ALA A 59 -7.97 -27.69 -2.55
CA ALA A 59 -6.99 -27.34 -1.53
C ALA A 59 -5.62 -28.01 -1.76
N ARG A 60 -5.62 -29.26 -2.27
CA ARG A 60 -4.39 -30.01 -2.60
C ARG A 60 -3.64 -29.39 -3.77
N GLU A 61 -4.35 -29.07 -4.84
CA GLU A 61 -3.78 -28.41 -6.02
C GLU A 61 -3.24 -27.02 -5.65
N PHE A 62 -4.01 -26.24 -4.89
CA PHE A 62 -3.59 -24.93 -4.40
C PHE A 62 -2.31 -25.01 -3.55
N GLU A 63 -2.22 -25.96 -2.63
CA GLU A 63 -1.03 -26.18 -1.81
C GLU A 63 0.19 -26.59 -2.66
N LYS A 64 0.00 -27.51 -3.62
CA LYS A 64 1.07 -27.94 -4.55
C LYS A 64 1.57 -26.78 -5.41
N ASN A 65 0.66 -26.04 -6.04
CA ASN A 65 0.99 -24.93 -6.93
C ASN A 65 1.68 -23.80 -6.16
N THR A 66 1.19 -23.49 -4.95
CA THR A 66 1.78 -22.45 -4.10
C THR A 66 3.19 -22.84 -3.66
N ASN A 67 3.41 -24.05 -3.18
CA ASN A 67 4.74 -24.50 -2.77
C ASN A 67 5.72 -24.56 -3.95
N ALA A 68 5.27 -24.96 -5.14
CA ALA A 68 6.10 -24.95 -6.34
C ALA A 68 6.50 -23.51 -6.75
N ALA A 69 5.55 -22.57 -6.72
CA ALA A 69 5.83 -21.16 -7.01
C ALA A 69 6.77 -20.53 -5.97
N LEU A 70 6.56 -20.81 -4.69
CA LEU A 70 7.43 -20.36 -3.60
C LEU A 70 8.86 -20.90 -3.76
N ALA A 71 9.04 -22.15 -4.18
CA ALA A 71 10.36 -22.72 -4.45
C ALA A 71 11.08 -22.04 -5.62
N LYS A 72 10.35 -21.73 -6.71
CA LYS A 72 10.87 -20.96 -7.85
C LYS A 72 11.30 -19.55 -7.43
N ILE A 73 10.46 -18.86 -6.66
CA ILE A 73 10.76 -17.51 -6.15
C ILE A 73 11.96 -17.55 -5.21
N ALA A 74 12.04 -18.52 -4.31
CA ALA A 74 13.19 -18.67 -3.41
C ALA A 74 14.50 -18.86 -4.20
N SER A 75 14.49 -19.70 -5.24
CA SER A 75 15.65 -19.93 -6.10
C SER A 75 16.06 -18.68 -6.88
N CYS A 76 15.07 -17.91 -7.38
CA CYS A 76 15.32 -16.64 -8.07
C CYS A 76 15.84 -15.56 -7.13
N LEU A 77 15.32 -15.46 -5.90
CA LEU A 77 15.85 -14.53 -4.90
C LEU A 77 17.28 -14.89 -4.49
N ASP A 78 17.60 -16.19 -4.38
CA ASP A 78 18.94 -16.67 -4.09
C ASP A 78 19.93 -16.32 -5.22
N SER A 79 19.54 -16.45 -6.50
CA SER A 79 20.37 -16.01 -7.63
C SER A 79 20.58 -14.49 -7.67
N LEU A 80 19.60 -13.72 -7.18
CA LEU A 80 19.68 -12.27 -7.00
C LEU A 80 20.42 -11.85 -5.71
N LYS A 81 20.91 -12.80 -4.90
CA LYS A 81 21.54 -12.58 -3.59
C LYS A 81 20.64 -11.80 -2.61
N LEU A 82 19.32 -11.99 -2.73
CA LEU A 82 18.30 -11.39 -1.87
C LEU A 82 17.90 -12.36 -0.75
N THR A 83 18.06 -11.93 0.50
CA THR A 83 17.65 -12.73 1.66
C THR A 83 16.19 -12.45 2.03
N LEU A 84 15.35 -13.48 1.95
CA LEU A 84 13.94 -13.40 2.34
C LEU A 84 13.77 -13.56 3.85
N SER A 85 13.07 -12.62 4.47
CA SER A 85 12.74 -12.66 5.90
C SER A 85 11.53 -13.57 6.15
N ILE A 86 11.75 -14.88 6.23
CA ILE A 86 10.66 -15.89 6.30
C ILE A 86 9.70 -15.62 7.47
N GLN A 87 10.21 -15.14 8.61
CA GLN A 87 9.40 -14.83 9.79
C GLN A 87 8.39 -13.69 9.57
N LYS A 88 8.64 -12.80 8.60
CA LYS A 88 7.73 -11.70 8.23
C LYS A 88 6.74 -12.11 7.15
N CYS A 89 6.97 -13.22 6.47
CA CYS A 89 6.06 -13.72 5.45
C CYS A 89 4.77 -14.20 6.12
N GLN A 90 3.66 -13.73 5.57
CA GLN A 90 2.33 -14.07 6.01
C GLN A 90 1.51 -14.44 4.79
N ALA A 91 0.62 -15.42 4.96
CA ALA A 91 -0.29 -15.85 3.93
C ALA A 91 -1.73 -15.64 4.39
N ILE A 92 -2.57 -15.16 3.48
CA ILE A 92 -4.00 -15.05 3.67
C ILE A 92 -4.69 -15.90 2.62
N ILE A 93 -5.75 -16.62 3.01
CA ILE A 93 -6.45 -17.56 2.14
C ILE A 93 -7.84 -17.01 1.85
N TYR A 94 -8.17 -16.94 0.57
CA TYR A 94 -9.50 -16.59 0.10
C TYR A 94 -10.18 -17.83 -0.47
N ARG A 95 -11.45 -18.02 -0.11
CA ARG A 95 -12.33 -19.01 -0.74
C ARG A 95 -13.23 -18.27 -1.72
N SER A 96 -13.35 -18.76 -2.96
CA SER A 96 -14.24 -18.15 -3.96
C SER A 96 -15.66 -18.03 -3.43
N ILE A 97 -16.31 -16.90 -3.71
CA ILE A 97 -17.68 -16.55 -3.29
C ILE A 97 -18.68 -17.61 -3.74
N LEU A 98 -18.45 -18.25 -4.91
CA LEU A 98 -19.28 -19.35 -5.41
C LEU A 98 -19.26 -20.56 -4.45
N PHE A 99 -18.09 -20.90 -3.87
CA PHE A 99 -17.94 -21.99 -2.92
C PHE A 99 -18.35 -21.64 -1.49
N GLN A 100 -18.50 -20.34 -1.15
CA GLN A 100 -19.00 -19.91 0.16
C GLN A 100 -20.48 -20.27 0.32
N LYS A 101 -21.28 -20.16 -0.75
CA LYS A 101 -22.71 -20.54 -0.77
C LYS A 101 -22.97 -22.05 -0.66
N PHE A 102 -22.03 -22.87 -1.13
CA PHE A 102 -22.12 -24.34 -1.04
C PHE A 102 -21.52 -24.92 0.25
N SER A 103 -20.91 -24.09 1.10
CA SER A 103 -20.52 -24.51 2.44
C SER A 103 -21.74 -24.52 3.34
N LYS A 104 -22.16 -25.69 3.85
CA LYS A 104 -23.25 -25.84 4.85
C LYS A 104 -23.12 -24.95 6.10
N ARG A 105 -22.01 -24.21 6.27
CA ARG A 105 -21.70 -23.35 7.44
C ARG A 105 -21.18 -21.95 7.09
N ASN A 106 -21.25 -21.47 5.85
CA ASN A 106 -20.61 -20.18 5.45
C ASN A 106 -19.13 -20.06 5.89
N SER A 107 -18.41 -21.19 5.95
CA SER A 107 -17.05 -21.21 6.50
C SER A 107 -16.04 -20.78 5.44
N THR A 108 -15.31 -19.69 5.74
CA THR A 108 -14.10 -19.30 5.00
C THR A 108 -12.92 -20.24 5.24
N VAL A 109 -13.03 -21.14 6.22
CA VAL A 109 -11.97 -22.03 6.66
C VAL A 109 -12.05 -23.34 5.87
N LEU A 110 -10.94 -23.72 5.23
CA LEU A 110 -10.77 -25.04 4.63
C LEU A 110 -10.79 -26.11 5.73
N ASN A 111 -11.43 -27.26 5.48
CA ASN A 111 -11.48 -28.38 6.45
C ASN A 111 -10.09 -28.81 6.93
N ARG A 112 -9.09 -28.68 6.05
CA ARG A 112 -7.67 -28.76 6.37
C ARG A 112 -7.00 -27.47 5.93
N LYS A 113 -6.29 -26.79 6.84
CA LYS A 113 -5.48 -25.62 6.50
C LYS A 113 -4.28 -26.09 5.64
N PRO A 114 -4.03 -25.49 4.47
CA PRO A 114 -2.88 -25.83 3.64
C PRO A 114 -1.59 -25.45 4.37
N THR A 115 -0.49 -26.13 4.07
CA THR A 115 0.82 -25.81 4.63
C THR A 115 1.73 -25.24 3.56
N PHE A 116 2.12 -23.98 3.73
CA PHE A 116 3.08 -23.33 2.84
C PHE A 116 4.47 -23.37 3.46
N LYS A 117 5.46 -23.81 2.69
CA LYS A 117 6.84 -23.93 3.15
C LYS A 117 7.79 -23.19 2.21
N ILE A 118 8.67 -22.36 2.78
CA ILE A 118 9.83 -21.78 2.09
C ILE A 118 11.07 -22.27 2.82
N LYS A 119 12.03 -22.88 2.11
CA LYS A 119 13.28 -23.39 2.69
C LYS A 119 13.05 -24.21 3.97
N ASN A 120 12.09 -25.14 3.90
CA ASN A 120 11.62 -26.00 5.00
C ASN A 120 10.97 -25.29 6.21
N THR A 121 10.79 -23.98 6.18
CA THR A 121 10.11 -23.21 7.23
C THR A 121 8.67 -22.93 6.83
N THR A 122 7.73 -23.13 7.76
CA THR A 122 6.29 -22.89 7.51
C THR A 122 5.95 -21.40 7.56
N ILE A 123 5.16 -20.94 6.60
CA ILE A 123 4.62 -19.57 6.60
C ILE A 123 3.41 -19.49 7.51
N LYS A 124 3.32 -18.42 8.30
CA LYS A 124 2.16 -18.17 9.15
C LYS A 124 0.95 -17.80 8.29
N ILE A 125 -0.14 -18.57 8.43
CA ILE A 125 -1.43 -18.22 7.85
C ILE A 125 -2.19 -17.35 8.86
N THR A 126 -2.65 -16.18 8.42
CA THR A 126 -3.39 -15.21 9.24
C THR A 126 -4.74 -14.87 8.61
N ASP A 127 -5.69 -14.44 9.45
CA ASP A 127 -7.01 -14.01 8.98
C ASP A 127 -7.03 -12.55 8.47
N SER A 128 -5.96 -11.81 8.74
CA SER A 128 -5.72 -10.49 8.18
C SER A 128 -4.24 -10.30 7.86
N LEU A 129 -3.97 -9.49 6.84
CA LEU A 129 -2.64 -9.19 6.33
C LEU A 129 -2.53 -7.69 6.05
N LYS A 130 -1.38 -7.08 6.37
CA LYS A 130 -1.12 -5.68 6.05
C LYS A 130 -0.17 -5.58 4.87
N ILE A 131 -0.60 -4.95 3.78
CA ILE A 131 0.21 -4.67 2.59
C ILE A 131 0.17 -3.17 2.34
N LEU A 132 1.34 -2.53 2.20
CA LEU A 132 1.47 -1.09 1.90
C LEU A 132 0.62 -0.17 2.79
N GLY A 133 0.40 -0.56 4.06
CA GLY A 133 -0.38 0.24 5.00
C GLY A 133 -1.90 -0.02 5.02
N ILE A 134 -2.40 -0.89 4.15
CA ILE A 134 -3.79 -1.35 4.06
C ILE A 134 -3.92 -2.72 4.71
N THR A 135 -4.92 -2.92 5.56
CA THR A 135 -5.19 -4.22 6.21
C THR A 135 -6.29 -4.98 5.48
N ILE A 136 -5.94 -6.09 4.84
CA ILE A 136 -6.88 -6.93 4.10
C ILE A 136 -7.28 -8.12 4.99
N ASP A 137 -8.57 -8.35 5.14
CA ASP A 137 -9.14 -9.48 5.89
C ASP A 137 -9.54 -10.64 4.96
N ASN A 138 -9.58 -11.86 5.49
CA ASN A 138 -9.85 -13.09 4.73
C ASN A 138 -11.26 -13.13 4.09
N LYS A 139 -12.16 -12.25 4.54
CA LYS A 139 -13.52 -12.08 4.03
C LYS A 139 -13.67 -10.86 3.12
N LEU A 140 -12.60 -10.07 2.92
CA LEU A 140 -12.63 -8.80 2.18
C LEU A 140 -13.74 -7.85 2.67
N THR A 141 -14.06 -7.88 3.97
CA THR A 141 -15.04 -6.96 4.56
C THR A 141 -14.45 -5.59 4.85
N TRP A 142 -13.12 -5.45 4.87
CA TRP A 142 -12.41 -4.21 5.19
C TRP A 142 -12.65 -3.68 6.61
N THR A 143 -13.36 -4.42 7.46
CA THR A 143 -13.70 -4.00 8.82
C THR A 143 -12.44 -3.76 9.67
N ALA A 144 -11.46 -4.66 9.57
CA ALA A 144 -10.18 -4.50 10.25
C ALA A 144 -9.44 -3.24 9.77
N HIS A 145 -9.47 -2.94 8.46
CA HIS A 145 -8.87 -1.72 7.92
C HIS A 145 -9.53 -0.46 8.48
N ILE A 146 -10.87 -0.37 8.40
CA ILE A 146 -11.62 0.79 8.90
C ILE A 146 -11.39 1.02 10.40
N ASN A 147 -11.29 -0.04 11.19
CA ASN A 147 -10.95 0.08 12.61
C ASN A 147 -9.52 0.63 12.80
N THR A 148 -8.54 0.18 12.03
CA THR A 148 -7.19 0.78 12.11
C THR A 148 -7.17 2.25 11.67
N LEU A 149 -8.06 2.68 10.76
CA LEU A 149 -8.22 4.10 10.43
C LEU A 149 -8.79 4.90 11.60
N TYR A 150 -9.71 4.32 12.36
CA TYR A 150 -10.23 4.92 13.59
C TYR A 150 -9.11 5.16 14.62
N ASP A 151 -8.26 4.17 14.86
CA ASP A 151 -7.15 4.33 15.81
C ASP A 151 -6.15 5.40 15.34
N ARG A 152 -5.83 5.43 14.03
CA ARG A 152 -5.02 6.50 13.43
C ARG A 152 -5.68 7.87 13.57
N THR A 153 -7.01 7.93 13.47
CA THR A 153 -7.78 9.16 13.64
C THR A 153 -7.60 9.74 15.03
N LEU A 154 -7.60 8.91 16.08
CA LEU A 154 -7.40 9.38 17.44
C LEU A 154 -6.04 10.08 17.60
N PHE A 155 -4.98 9.51 17.02
CA PHE A 155 -3.66 10.13 16.99
C PHE A 155 -3.65 11.47 16.22
N LEU A 156 -4.23 11.49 15.02
CA LEU A 156 -4.34 12.72 14.22
C LEU A 156 -5.18 13.80 14.91
N THR A 157 -6.23 13.40 15.63
CA THR A 157 -7.08 14.30 16.42
C THR A 157 -6.30 14.92 17.57
N SER A 158 -5.45 14.16 18.25
CA SER A 158 -4.59 14.70 19.33
C SER A 158 -3.66 15.80 18.81
N ASN A 159 -2.99 15.53 17.68
CA ASN A 159 -2.13 16.52 17.02
C ASN A 159 -2.92 17.76 16.57
N PHE A 160 -4.10 17.56 15.99
CA PHE A 160 -5.00 18.63 15.59
C PHE A 160 -5.45 19.48 16.77
N ASN A 161 -5.77 18.84 17.90
CA ASN A 161 -6.19 19.54 19.13
C ASN A 161 -5.10 20.43 19.69
N ARG A 162 -3.83 20.01 19.60
CA ARG A 162 -2.70 20.83 20.04
C ARG A 162 -2.60 22.13 19.24
N ILE A 163 -2.92 22.11 17.95
CA ILE A 163 -2.84 23.26 17.05
C ILE A 163 -4.05 24.20 17.23
N ILE A 164 -5.25 23.65 17.46
CA ILE A 164 -6.47 24.48 17.59
C ILE A 164 -6.59 25.14 18.96
N LYS A 165 -6.04 24.51 20.01
CA LYS A 165 -6.12 25.06 21.38
C LYS A 165 -5.32 26.35 21.58
N THR A 166 -4.30 26.62 20.77
CA THR A 166 -3.34 27.69 21.03
C THR A 166 -3.82 29.07 20.58
N ASP A 167 -4.71 29.18 19.59
CA ASP A 167 -5.07 30.49 19.03
C ASP A 167 -6.56 30.65 18.76
N TRP A 168 -7.13 31.74 19.29
CA TRP A 168 -8.51 32.17 19.02
C TRP A 168 -8.74 32.53 17.54
N SER A 169 -7.67 32.82 16.79
CA SER A 169 -7.66 33.49 15.48
C SER A 169 -7.21 32.61 14.30
N VAL A 170 -7.05 31.29 14.45
CA VAL A 170 -6.64 30.44 13.32
C VAL A 170 -7.65 30.56 12.18
N ASN A 171 -7.17 31.00 11.02
CA ASN A 171 -8.00 31.21 9.84
C ASN A 171 -8.75 29.93 9.46
N LYS A 172 -10.09 30.00 9.37
CA LYS A 172 -10.95 28.88 9.00
C LYS A 172 -10.51 28.23 7.69
N ASN A 173 -10.02 29.02 6.72
CA ASN A 173 -9.54 28.51 5.44
C ASN A 173 -8.27 27.65 5.61
N LEU A 174 -7.38 28.01 6.54
CA LEU A 174 -6.17 27.24 6.83
C LEU A 174 -6.52 25.90 7.48
N ILE A 175 -7.46 25.90 8.43
CA ILE A 175 -7.94 24.65 9.07
C ILE A 175 -8.61 23.75 8.02
N LYS A 176 -9.45 24.32 7.15
CA LYS A 176 -10.10 23.57 6.05
C LYS A 176 -9.06 22.99 5.10
N PHE A 177 -8.05 23.78 4.73
CA PHE A 177 -6.95 23.33 3.89
C PHE A 177 -6.17 22.19 4.54
N TRP A 178 -5.84 22.29 5.82
CA TRP A 178 -5.14 21.25 6.57
C TRP A 178 -5.96 19.97 6.66
N TYR A 179 -7.27 20.07 6.91
CA TYR A 179 -8.18 18.93 6.89
C TYR A 179 -8.16 18.23 5.52
N ASN A 180 -8.39 18.97 4.43
CA ASN A 180 -8.47 18.41 3.07
C ASN A 180 -7.13 17.80 2.61
N THR A 181 -5.99 18.35 3.03
CA THR A 181 -4.67 17.94 2.56
C THR A 181 -4.02 16.85 3.41
N VAL A 182 -4.24 16.87 4.73
CA VAL A 182 -3.59 15.95 5.67
C VAL A 182 -4.58 14.90 6.15
N ILE A 183 -5.68 15.32 6.79
CA ILE A 183 -6.61 14.40 7.45
C ILE A 183 -7.37 13.57 6.43
N GLU A 184 -8.02 14.23 5.46
CA GLU A 184 -8.80 13.55 4.43
C GLU A 184 -7.91 12.60 3.61
N LYS A 185 -6.72 13.04 3.18
CA LYS A 185 -5.79 12.18 2.41
C LYS A 185 -5.21 11.02 3.23
N ALA A 186 -4.98 11.21 4.53
CA ALA A 186 -4.55 10.11 5.39
C ALA A 186 -5.66 9.07 5.58
N LEU A 187 -6.91 9.50 5.71
CA LEU A 187 -8.07 8.62 5.90
C LEU A 187 -8.49 7.91 4.60
N LEU A 188 -8.43 8.61 3.47
CA LEU A 188 -8.76 8.07 2.15
C LEU A 188 -7.59 7.31 1.50
N TYR A 189 -6.51 7.07 2.23
CA TYR A 189 -5.41 6.26 1.72
C TYR A 189 -5.91 4.85 1.38
N GLY A 190 -5.69 4.45 0.13
CA GLY A 190 -6.17 3.17 -0.41
C GLY A 190 -7.69 3.10 -0.63
N ALA A 191 -8.42 4.22 -0.59
CA ALA A 191 -9.87 4.24 -0.85
C ALA A 191 -10.24 3.69 -2.23
N SER A 192 -9.30 3.73 -3.18
CA SER A 192 -9.40 3.04 -4.47
C SER A 192 -9.64 1.53 -4.36
N VAL A 193 -9.24 0.90 -3.25
CA VAL A 193 -9.36 -0.54 -3.01
C VAL A 193 -10.56 -0.85 -2.13
N TRP A 194 -10.72 -0.17 -1.00
CA TRP A 194 -11.77 -0.48 0.00
C TRP A 194 -13.06 0.34 -0.17
N GLY A 195 -13.02 1.48 -0.87
CA GLY A 195 -14.13 2.42 -0.97
C GLY A 195 -15.38 1.88 -1.69
N GLY A 196 -15.22 0.81 -2.48
CA GLY A 196 -16.33 0.14 -3.18
C GLY A 196 -17.11 -0.87 -2.32
N ALA A 197 -16.55 -1.31 -1.20
CA ALA A 197 -17.09 -2.38 -0.36
C ALA A 197 -17.66 -1.88 0.99
N LEU A 198 -18.03 -0.60 1.06
CA LEU A 198 -18.55 0.02 2.27
C LEU A 198 -19.98 -0.43 2.58
N ASN A 199 -20.23 -0.85 3.82
CA ASN A 199 -21.57 -1.11 4.35
C ASN A 199 -22.04 0.02 5.29
N LYS A 200 -23.29 -0.05 5.77
CA LYS A 200 -23.86 0.96 6.69
C LYS A 200 -23.00 1.15 7.94
N TYR A 201 -22.51 0.06 8.53
CA TYR A 201 -21.64 0.10 9.70
C TYR A 201 -20.32 0.87 9.43
N HIS A 202 -19.67 0.64 8.27
CA HIS A 202 -18.46 1.36 7.88
C HIS A 202 -18.74 2.83 7.62
N VAL A 203 -19.87 3.15 6.98
CA VAL A 203 -20.32 4.52 6.76
C VAL A 203 -20.52 5.26 8.08
N ASP A 204 -21.20 4.64 9.06
CA ASP A 204 -21.42 5.20 10.39
C ASP A 204 -20.10 5.40 11.16
N ARG A 205 -19.14 4.47 11.03
CA ARG A 205 -17.78 4.62 11.58
C ARG A 205 -17.03 5.78 10.96
N LEU A 206 -17.04 5.91 9.63
CA LEU A 206 -16.42 7.03 8.92
C LEU A 206 -17.08 8.37 9.29
N HIS A 207 -18.39 8.40 9.47
CA HIS A 207 -19.09 9.58 9.97
C HIS A 207 -18.64 9.96 11.38
N THR A 208 -18.46 8.98 12.26
CA THR A 208 -17.97 9.22 13.63
C THR A 208 -16.56 9.82 13.60
N ILE A 209 -15.67 9.28 12.77
CA ILE A 209 -14.30 9.77 12.54
C ILE A 209 -14.33 11.23 12.06
N GLN A 210 -15.12 11.50 11.03
CA GLN A 210 -15.18 12.83 10.42
C GLN A 210 -15.77 13.87 11.38
N ARG A 211 -16.81 13.48 12.12
CA ARG A 211 -17.54 14.35 13.05
C ARG A 211 -16.63 15.01 14.08
N ILE A 212 -15.59 14.32 14.54
CA ILE A 212 -14.61 14.84 15.51
C ILE A 212 -13.94 16.12 14.99
N PHE A 213 -13.59 16.15 13.71
CA PHE A 213 -12.97 17.32 13.07
C PHE A 213 -13.99 18.39 12.73
N LEU A 214 -15.16 18.00 12.23
CA LEU A 214 -16.21 18.93 11.83
C LEU A 214 -16.74 19.77 12.99
N LEU A 215 -16.96 19.16 14.16
CA LEU A 215 -17.41 19.89 15.35
C LEU A 215 -16.40 20.95 15.77
N LYS A 216 -15.10 20.64 15.67
CA LYS A 216 -14.01 21.58 16.01
C LYS A 216 -13.91 22.70 14.99
N PHE A 217 -14.07 22.37 13.72
CA PHE A 217 -14.05 23.34 12.63
C PHE A 217 -15.23 24.32 12.72
N ALA A 218 -16.45 23.79 12.83
CA ALA A 218 -17.67 24.60 12.84
C ALA A 218 -17.89 25.31 14.17
N ARG A 219 -17.18 24.89 15.23
CA ARG A 219 -17.44 25.29 16.64
C ARG A 219 -18.92 25.10 17.01
N GLY A 220 -19.57 24.10 16.41
CA GLY A 220 -20.98 23.80 16.61
C GLY A 220 -21.24 23.03 17.91
N TYR A 221 -22.48 23.06 18.38
CA TYR A 221 -22.91 22.28 19.53
C TYR A 221 -22.71 20.77 19.29
N ARG A 222 -22.43 20.02 20.36
CA ARG A 222 -22.29 18.56 20.28
C ARG A 222 -23.56 17.85 19.76
N THR A 223 -24.71 18.51 19.86
CA THR A 223 -26.02 18.04 19.37
C THR A 223 -26.25 18.29 17.88
N THR A 224 -25.44 19.14 17.22
CA THR A 224 -25.61 19.43 15.79
C THR A 224 -25.37 18.18 14.95
N SER A 225 -26.30 17.84 14.04
CA SER A 225 -26.16 16.63 13.21
C SER A 225 -24.93 16.68 12.29
N THR A 226 -24.32 15.54 11.99
CA THR A 226 -23.11 15.48 11.14
C THR A 226 -23.38 15.98 9.73
N ASN A 227 -24.59 15.73 9.21
CA ASN A 227 -24.98 16.22 7.88
C ASN A 227 -25.04 17.75 7.83
N VAL A 228 -25.59 18.40 8.86
CA VAL A 228 -25.59 19.86 8.98
C VAL A 228 -24.16 20.40 9.05
N LEU A 229 -23.28 19.74 9.83
CA LEU A 229 -21.88 20.14 9.87
C LEU A 229 -21.21 20.03 8.49
N ASN A 230 -21.43 18.96 7.74
CA ASN A 230 -20.88 18.82 6.38
C ASN A 230 -21.30 19.99 5.47
N VAL A 231 -22.58 20.37 5.51
CA VAL A 231 -23.11 21.50 4.73
C VAL A 231 -22.48 22.82 5.17
N LEU A 232 -22.48 23.13 6.48
CA LEU A 232 -21.93 24.39 7.02
C LEU A 232 -20.42 24.53 6.78
N THR A 233 -19.69 23.43 6.82
CA THR A 233 -18.25 23.42 6.58
C THR A 233 -17.89 23.35 5.10
N GLY A 234 -18.84 22.96 4.24
CA GLY A 234 -18.61 22.65 2.84
C GLY A 234 -17.57 21.52 2.67
N ILE A 235 -17.63 20.51 3.55
CA ILE A 235 -16.78 19.32 3.52
C ILE A 235 -17.67 18.12 3.20
N PRO A 236 -17.39 17.34 2.14
CA PRO A 236 -18.20 16.19 1.78
C PRO A 236 -18.06 15.05 2.81
N PRO A 237 -19.10 14.23 3.03
CA PRO A 237 -18.98 13.04 3.84
C PRO A 237 -17.88 12.08 3.34
N LEU A 238 -17.04 11.58 4.25
CA LEU A 238 -15.88 10.73 3.90
C LEU A 238 -16.24 9.51 3.07
N HIS A 239 -17.38 8.87 3.34
CA HIS A 239 -17.82 7.70 2.58
C HIS A 239 -18.14 8.03 1.12
N ILE A 240 -18.63 9.25 0.83
CA ILE A 240 -18.89 9.71 -0.53
C ILE A 240 -17.56 9.95 -1.25
N THR A 241 -16.61 10.64 -0.61
CA THR A 241 -15.28 10.85 -1.22
C THR A 241 -14.55 9.52 -1.44
N ALA A 242 -14.64 8.57 -0.49
CA ALA A 242 -14.05 7.24 -0.65
C ALA A 242 -14.64 6.48 -1.84
N LYS A 243 -15.97 6.52 -2.00
CA LYS A 243 -16.65 5.91 -3.16
C LYS A 243 -16.27 6.60 -4.47
N ALA A 244 -16.10 7.93 -4.46
CA ALA A 244 -15.64 8.67 -5.63
C ALA A 244 -14.21 8.27 -6.05
N GLU A 245 -13.29 8.15 -5.09
CA GLU A 245 -11.90 7.70 -5.37
C GLU A 245 -11.89 6.24 -5.88
N PHE A 246 -12.74 5.37 -5.36
CA PHE A 246 -12.95 4.02 -5.89
C PHE A 246 -13.41 4.04 -7.35
N LEU A 247 -14.47 4.80 -7.67
CA LEU A 247 -15.00 4.89 -9.03
C LEU A 247 -13.98 5.49 -9.99
N LYS A 248 -13.25 6.53 -9.57
CA LYS A 248 -12.18 7.14 -10.36
C LYS A 248 -11.09 6.12 -10.71
N PHE A 249 -10.70 5.30 -9.74
CA PHE A 249 -9.74 4.22 -9.96
C PHE A 249 -10.29 3.17 -10.93
N GLN A 250 -11.54 2.74 -10.78
CA GLN A 250 -12.18 1.77 -11.69
C GLN A 250 -12.24 2.28 -13.13
N ILE A 251 -12.56 3.55 -13.33
CA ILE A 251 -12.57 4.18 -14.65
C ILE A 251 -11.16 4.19 -15.24
N TRP A 252 -10.15 4.55 -14.44
CA TRP A 252 -8.76 4.58 -14.88
C TRP A 252 -8.26 3.18 -15.29
N VAL A 253 -8.54 2.14 -14.49
CA VAL A 253 -8.18 0.75 -14.81
C VAL A 253 -8.80 0.33 -16.14
N ARG A 254 -10.10 0.58 -16.35
CA ARG A 254 -10.80 0.20 -17.59
C ARG A 254 -10.32 0.94 -18.84
N ARG A 255 -9.72 2.12 -18.69
CA ARG A 255 -9.21 2.93 -19.80
C ARG A 255 -7.78 2.58 -20.21
N SER A 256 -7.02 1.93 -19.33
CA SER A 256 -5.63 1.61 -19.57
C SER A 256 -5.51 0.19 -20.12
N GLY A 257 -5.07 0.05 -21.38
CA GLY A 257 -4.83 -1.27 -22.00
C GLY A 257 -3.83 -2.10 -21.21
N ASP A 258 -2.77 -1.46 -20.71
CA ASP A 258 -1.62 -2.10 -20.03
C ASP A 258 -1.98 -2.77 -18.69
N TYR A 259 -3.07 -2.34 -18.04
CA TYR A 259 -3.41 -2.81 -16.69
C TYR A 259 -4.47 -3.91 -16.66
N ASN A 260 -5.02 -4.28 -17.81
CA ASN A 260 -5.84 -5.48 -17.92
C ASN A 260 -5.02 -6.77 -17.72
N ASP A 261 -3.69 -6.69 -17.92
CA ASP A 261 -2.74 -7.80 -17.80
C ASP A 261 -1.94 -7.83 -16.49
N ILE A 262 -2.27 -7.03 -15.46
CA ILE A 262 -1.59 -7.05 -14.13
C ILE A 262 -1.57 -8.46 -13.50
N ILE A 263 -2.49 -9.35 -13.92
CA ILE A 263 -2.60 -10.72 -13.44
C ILE A 263 -1.57 -11.67 -14.11
N ASN A 264 -0.81 -11.21 -15.11
CA ASN A 264 0.21 -12.02 -15.77
C ASN A 264 1.55 -11.99 -15.01
N ASN A 265 2.23 -13.14 -15.06
CA ASN A 265 3.52 -13.42 -14.40
C ASN A 265 4.48 -12.23 -14.48
N VAL A 266 4.81 -11.63 -13.34
CA VAL A 266 5.99 -10.76 -13.25
C VAL A 266 7.21 -11.64 -13.52
N GLN A 267 7.76 -11.59 -14.73
CA GLN A 267 9.07 -12.14 -15.02
C GLN A 267 10.07 -11.37 -14.15
N LEU A 268 10.68 -12.07 -13.19
CA LEU A 268 11.80 -11.52 -12.43
C LEU A 268 12.99 -11.48 -13.38
N ASP A 269 13.32 -10.28 -13.87
CA ASP A 269 14.42 -10.07 -14.80
C ASP A 269 15.68 -10.79 -14.31
N HIS A 270 16.15 -11.74 -15.11
CA HIS A 270 17.39 -12.45 -14.85
C HIS A 270 18.53 -11.46 -15.10
N ASN A 271 19.39 -11.26 -14.10
CA ASN A 271 20.61 -10.47 -14.28
C ASN A 271 21.37 -11.02 -15.48
N ILE A 272 21.53 -10.22 -16.53
CA ILE A 272 22.63 -10.41 -17.48
C ILE A 272 23.91 -10.23 -16.66
N LEU A 273 24.63 -11.33 -16.43
CA LEU A 273 26.00 -11.31 -15.94
C LEU A 273 26.84 -10.66 -17.04
N THR A 274 27.07 -9.35 -16.98
CA THR A 274 28.09 -8.71 -17.80
C THR A 274 29.46 -9.00 -17.18
N ASN A 275 29.94 -10.22 -17.38
CA ASN A 275 31.35 -10.57 -17.24
C ASN A 275 32.04 -10.71 -18.61
N GLU A 276 31.41 -10.24 -19.68
CA GLU A 276 31.98 -10.21 -21.03
C GLU A 276 31.79 -8.82 -21.64
N ALA A 277 32.44 -7.82 -21.04
CA ALA A 277 32.77 -6.57 -21.70
C ALA A 277 34.06 -6.04 -21.07
N HIS A 278 35.16 -6.73 -21.37
CA HIS A 278 36.48 -6.15 -21.23
C HIS A 278 36.63 -5.02 -22.27
N GLU A 279 37.22 -3.91 -21.80
CA GLU A 279 37.97 -2.91 -22.56
C GLU A 279 37.30 -2.29 -23.79
N SER A 280 36.73 -1.10 -23.58
CA SER A 280 37.14 0.04 -24.39
C SER A 280 36.88 1.33 -23.62
N ASP A 281 37.97 1.99 -23.25
CA ASP A 281 38.04 3.40 -22.92
C ASP A 281 37.30 4.23 -23.97
N VAL A 282 36.33 5.04 -23.54
CA VAL A 282 36.11 6.36 -24.15
C VAL A 282 35.85 7.36 -23.02
N ARG A 283 36.90 8.12 -22.72
CA ARG A 283 36.91 9.35 -21.90
C ARG A 283 35.82 10.32 -22.38
N TRP A 284 35.02 10.85 -21.46
CA TRP A 284 34.38 12.15 -21.67
C TRP A 284 35.31 13.23 -21.12
N ASN A 285 36.09 13.84 -22.00
CA ASN A 285 36.82 15.07 -21.71
C ASN A 285 35.81 16.19 -21.46
N ILE A 286 35.89 16.79 -20.27
CA ILE A 286 35.30 18.09 -19.96
C ILE A 286 36.42 19.10 -20.19
N HIS A 287 36.38 19.87 -21.28
CA HIS A 287 36.97 21.20 -21.40
C HIS A 287 36.47 21.85 -22.70
N ASP A 288 35.63 22.88 -22.55
CA ASP A 288 35.72 24.20 -23.22
C ASP A 288 34.34 24.82 -23.46
N LEU A 289 33.96 25.67 -22.51
CA LEU A 289 33.06 26.80 -22.72
C LEU A 289 33.92 28.01 -23.10
N SER A 290 33.82 28.46 -24.36
CA SER A 290 33.92 29.87 -24.71
C SER A 290 33.30 30.14 -26.08
N SER A 291 32.05 30.57 -26.10
CA SER A 291 31.61 31.81 -26.78
C SER A 291 30.36 32.31 -26.07
#